data_AF-A0A7Y2L2C3-F1
#
_entry.id   AF-A0A7Y2L2C3-F1
#
_cell.length_a   1.000
_cell.length_b   1.000
_cell.length_c   1.000
_cell.angle_alpha   90.00
_cell.angle_beta   90.00
_cell.angle_gamma   90.00
#
_symmetry.space_group_name_H-M   'P 1'
#
loop_
_entity.id
_entity.type
_entity.pdbx_description
1 polymer ?
#
loop_
_entity_poly.entity_id
_entity_poly.type
_entity_poly.pdbx_seq_one_letter_code
_entity_poly.pdbx_strand_id
1 'polypeptide(L)'
;QYQPATQDYIVVQPPVTQPQPQPVSNGYDVVAYPANGQSPAQINQDRYDCYRWAVQQSGFDPAQVTYAPSPAVVQTYRQAQGNCLSSRGYQVNY
;
A
#
# COMPACT_ATOMS: atom_id res chain seq x y z
N GLN A 1 -28.13 7.28 -13.09
CA GLN A 1 -28.16 7.25 -11.62
C GLN A 1 -27.33 6.06 -11.15
N TYR A 2 -26.05 6.28 -10.85
CA TYR A 2 -25.21 5.23 -10.24
C TYR A 2 -25.50 5.26 -8.73
N GLN A 3 -26.03 4.16 -8.22
CA GLN A 3 -26.37 4.00 -6.80
C GLN A 3 -25.06 3.82 -6.00
N PRO A 4 -24.87 4.51 -4.87
CA PRO A 4 -23.81 4.14 -3.94
C PRO A 4 -24.19 2.80 -3.30
N ALA A 5 -23.43 1.75 -3.61
CA ALA A 5 -23.59 0.46 -2.94
C ALA A 5 -23.16 0.62 -1.47
N THR A 6 -24.14 0.89 -0.60
CA THR A 6 -24.03 0.63 0.84
C THR A 6 -23.98 -0.89 1.01
N GLN A 7 -22.78 -1.45 1.10
CA GLN A 7 -22.60 -2.82 1.58
C GLN A 7 -22.25 -2.77 3.06
N ASP A 8 -23.31 -2.93 3.84
CA ASP A 8 -23.30 -3.26 5.26
C ASP A 8 -22.49 -4.56 5.45
N TYR A 9 -21.29 -4.49 6.05
CA TYR A 9 -20.51 -5.68 6.40
C TYR A 9 -20.60 -5.94 7.90
N ILE A 10 -21.63 -6.71 8.23
CA ILE A 10 -21.73 -7.53 9.44
C ILE A 10 -20.39 -8.20 9.78
N VAL A 11 -19.89 -7.93 10.98
CA VAL A 11 -18.78 -8.67 11.60
C VAL A 11 -19.28 -10.08 11.90
N VAL A 12 -19.02 -11.03 10.99
CA VAL A 12 -19.20 -12.45 11.27
C VAL A 12 -17.84 -13.16 11.35
N GLN A 13 -17.51 -13.57 12.58
CA GLN A 13 -16.77 -14.77 13.03
C GLN A 13 -15.35 -15.07 12.46
N PRO A 14 -14.33 -15.38 13.30
CA PRO A 14 -13.04 -15.92 12.84
C PRO A 14 -13.16 -17.43 12.56
N PRO A 15 -12.23 -18.13 11.85
CA PRO A 15 -11.08 -17.71 11.03
C PRO A 15 -11.15 -18.26 9.57
N VAL A 16 -10.62 -17.54 8.58
CA VAL A 16 -10.18 -18.17 7.31
C VAL A 16 -8.79 -17.69 6.92
N THR A 17 -7.89 -18.66 6.80
CA THR A 17 -6.62 -18.61 6.08
C THR A 17 -6.87 -18.35 4.59
N GLN A 18 -7.45 -17.21 4.23
CA GLN A 18 -7.15 -16.61 2.94
C GLN A 18 -5.74 -16.04 3.07
N PRO A 19 -4.80 -16.31 2.16
CA PRO A 19 -3.53 -15.61 2.16
C PRO A 19 -3.86 -14.12 1.98
N GLN A 20 -3.87 -13.37 3.09
CA GLN A 20 -3.87 -11.92 3.03
C GLN A 20 -2.71 -11.54 2.10
N PRO A 21 -2.92 -10.66 1.12
CA PRO A 21 -1.84 -10.20 0.26
C PRO A 21 -0.71 -9.72 1.16
N GLN A 22 0.36 -10.52 1.24
CA GLN A 22 1.47 -10.19 2.10
C GLN A 22 2.08 -8.91 1.56
N PRO A 23 2.50 -7.98 2.43
CA PRO A 23 3.20 -6.80 1.97
C PRO A 23 4.48 -7.23 1.26
N VAL A 24 4.49 -7.16 -0.07
CA VAL A 24 5.74 -7.32 -0.85
C VAL A 24 6.60 -6.09 -0.58
N SER A 25 7.75 -6.31 0.07
CA SER A 25 8.77 -5.30 0.31
C SER A 25 10.01 -5.67 -0.49
N ASN A 26 10.35 -4.82 -1.45
CA ASN A 26 11.56 -4.98 -2.26
C ASN A 26 12.78 -4.29 -1.61
N GLY A 27 12.81 -4.21 -0.28
CA GLY A 27 13.84 -3.50 0.51
C GLY A 27 13.72 -1.97 0.50
N TYR A 28 13.03 -1.39 -0.50
CA TYR A 28 12.73 0.04 -0.59
C TYR A 28 11.30 0.38 -0.20
N ASP A 29 10.35 -0.51 -0.43
CA ASP A 29 8.94 -0.28 -0.11
C ASP A 29 8.68 -0.32 1.39
N VAL A 30 7.70 0.47 1.84
CA VAL A 30 7.14 0.34 3.18
C VAL A 30 6.26 -0.90 3.28
N VAL A 31 6.25 -1.49 4.48
CA VAL A 31 5.38 -2.62 4.79
C VAL A 31 4.08 -2.06 5.31
N ALA A 32 2.94 -2.39 4.68
CA ALA A 32 1.64 -1.85 5.08
C ALA A 32 0.61 -2.96 5.28
N TYR A 33 -0.13 -2.87 6.38
CA TYR A 33 -1.16 -3.83 6.77
C TYR A 33 -2.55 -3.18 6.70
N PRO A 34 -3.55 -3.86 6.11
CA PRO A 34 -4.91 -3.35 6.10
C PRO A 34 -5.46 -3.27 7.53
N ALA A 35 -6.04 -2.13 7.90
CA ALA A 35 -6.62 -1.92 9.23
C ALA A 35 -8.16 -1.78 9.22
N ASN A 36 -8.77 -1.59 8.04
CA ASN A 36 -10.18 -1.20 7.90
C ASN A 36 -11.01 -2.18 7.05
N GLY A 37 -10.60 -3.44 6.97
CA GLY A 37 -11.35 -4.46 6.20
C GLY A 37 -11.24 -4.30 4.68
N GLN A 38 -10.16 -3.69 4.17
CA GLN A 38 -9.91 -3.56 2.74
C GLN A 38 -9.94 -4.92 2.03
N SER A 39 -10.67 -5.03 0.91
CA SER A 39 -10.72 -6.26 0.11
C SER A 39 -9.37 -6.54 -0.57
N PRO A 40 -9.05 -7.79 -0.96
CA PRO A 40 -7.81 -8.09 -1.67
C PRO A 40 -7.60 -7.27 -2.96
N ALA A 41 -8.68 -7.01 -3.70
CA ALA A 41 -8.63 -6.16 -4.90
C ALA A 41 -8.30 -4.70 -4.55
N GLN A 42 -8.92 -4.17 -3.50
CA GLN A 42 -8.63 -2.83 -3.00
C GLN A 42 -7.19 -2.72 -2.50
N ILE A 43 -6.69 -3.72 -1.77
CA ILE A 43 -5.31 -3.78 -1.31
C ILE A 43 -4.34 -3.68 -2.49
N ASN A 44 -4.57 -4.46 -3.55
CA ASN A 44 -3.70 -4.41 -4.72
C ASN A 44 -3.76 -3.06 -5.44
N GLN A 45 -4.95 -2.47 -5.59
CA GLN A 45 -5.12 -1.15 -6.19
C GLN A 45 -4.43 -0.05 -5.37
N ASP A 46 -4.69 0.00 -4.06
CA ASP A 46 -4.13 0.99 -3.16
C ASP A 46 -2.60 0.93 -3.16
N ARG A 47 -2.03 -0.28 -3.14
CA ARG A 47 -0.59 -0.48 -3.21
C ARG A 47 0.00 0.03 -4.52
N TYR A 48 -0.64 -0.27 -5.64
CA TYR A 48 -0.18 0.21 -6.94
C TYR A 48 -0.29 1.74 -7.07
N ASP A 49 -1.41 2.32 -6.65
CA ASP A 49 -1.62 3.77 -6.66
C ASP A 49 -0.57 4.48 -5.80
N CYS A 50 -0.34 4.00 -4.58
CA CYS A 50 0.61 4.61 -3.67
C CYS A 50 2.06 4.38 -4.08
N TYR A 51 2.37 3.26 -4.73
CA TYR A 51 3.63 3.08 -5.44
C TYR A 51 3.84 4.16 -6.51
N ARG A 52 2.86 4.36 -7.40
CA ARG A 52 2.94 5.35 -8.49
C ARG A 52 3.07 6.78 -7.96
N TRP A 53 2.33 7.11 -6.91
CA TRP A 53 2.47 8.37 -6.19
C TRP A 53 3.92 8.55 -5.71
N ALA A 54 4.48 7.52 -5.06
CA ALA A 54 5.81 7.58 -4.50
C ALA A 54 6.89 7.75 -5.56
N VAL A 55 6.79 7.03 -6.68
CA VAL A 55 7.68 7.24 -7.84
C VAL A 55 7.60 8.67 -8.36
N GLN A 56 6.39 9.23 -8.49
CA GLN A 56 6.22 10.60 -9.00
C GLN A 56 6.89 11.66 -8.12
N GLN A 57 6.93 11.41 -6.82
CA GLN A 57 7.31 12.43 -5.82
C GLN A 57 8.77 12.31 -5.41
N SER A 58 9.33 11.11 -5.44
CA SER A 58 10.77 10.90 -5.24
C SER A 58 11.57 10.96 -6.54
N GLY A 59 10.94 10.76 -7.70
CA GLY A 59 11.63 10.51 -8.97
C GLY A 59 12.33 9.14 -9.02
N PHE A 60 12.02 8.24 -8.09
CA PHE A 60 12.67 6.94 -7.93
C PHE A 60 11.68 5.80 -8.05
N ASP A 61 11.98 4.91 -8.99
CA ASP A 61 11.24 3.68 -9.25
C ASP A 61 12.08 2.47 -8.77
N PRO A 62 11.70 1.79 -7.67
CA PRO A 62 12.45 0.65 -7.15
C PRO A 62 12.41 -0.59 -8.07
N ALA A 63 11.44 -0.68 -8.99
CA ALA A 63 11.39 -1.75 -9.99
C ALA A 63 12.36 -1.54 -11.16
N GLN A 64 12.97 -0.35 -11.27
CA GLN A 64 13.95 0.00 -12.32
C GLN A 64 15.37 0.21 -11.78
N VAL A 65 15.62 -0.11 -10.51
CA VAL A 65 16.92 0.11 -9.85
C VAL A 65 17.98 -0.84 -10.38
N THR A 66 19.05 -0.29 -10.94
CA THR A 66 20.24 -1.03 -11.41
C THR A 66 21.51 -0.71 -10.61
N TYR A 67 21.48 0.34 -9.79
CA TYR A 67 22.57 0.78 -8.92
C TYR A 67 22.01 1.33 -7.60
N ALA A 68 22.83 1.38 -6.55
CA ALA A 68 22.39 1.88 -5.25
C ALA A 68 21.93 3.35 -5.33
N PRO A 69 20.64 3.66 -5.06
CA PRO A 69 20.13 5.03 -5.09
C PRO A 69 20.66 5.86 -3.91
N SER A 70 20.53 7.19 -4.01
CA SER A 70 20.82 8.08 -2.88
C SER A 70 19.86 7.79 -1.71
N PRO A 71 20.37 7.71 -0.46
CA PRO A 71 19.52 7.50 0.71
C PRO A 71 18.39 8.52 0.86
N ALA A 72 18.62 9.78 0.45
CA ALA A 72 17.62 10.84 0.51
C ALA A 72 16.42 10.55 -0.41
N VAL A 73 16.68 10.02 -1.60
CA VAL A 73 15.64 9.71 -2.59
C VAL A 73 14.80 8.50 -2.15
N VAL A 74 15.46 7.49 -1.58
CA VAL A 74 14.78 6.34 -0.96
C VAL A 74 13.90 6.80 0.20
N GLN A 75 14.41 7.69 1.06
CA GLN A 75 13.65 8.21 2.19
C GLN A 75 12.40 8.97 1.72
N THR A 76 12.53 9.83 0.71
CA THR A 76 11.38 10.52 0.11
C THR A 76 10.36 9.52 -0.43
N TYR A 77 10.81 8.49 -1.15
CA TYR A 77 9.94 7.43 -1.67
C TYR A 77 9.19 6.67 -0.56
N ARG A 78 9.86 6.35 0.55
CA ARG A 78 9.25 5.63 1.67
C ARG A 78 8.20 6.47 2.37
N GLN A 79 8.52 7.73 2.66
CA GLN A 79 7.60 8.67 3.29
C GLN A 79 6.35 8.89 2.43
N ALA A 80 6.58 9.12 1.14
CA ALA A 80 5.57 9.22 0.11
C ALA A 80 4.58 8.05 0.07
N GLN A 81 5.12 6.84 -0.09
CA GLN A 81 4.33 5.61 -0.16
C GLN A 81 3.58 5.37 1.15
N GLY A 82 4.26 5.55 2.28
CA GLY A 82 3.67 5.39 3.61
C GLY A 82 2.55 6.37 3.88
N ASN A 83 2.72 7.65 3.57
CA ASN A 83 1.68 8.67 3.76
C ASN A 83 0.43 8.36 2.92
N CYS A 84 0.62 7.94 1.67
CA CYS A 84 -0.49 7.54 0.81
C CYS A 84 -1.25 6.35 1.40
N LEU A 85 -0.55 5.30 1.84
CA LEU A 85 -1.17 4.11 2.44
C LEU A 85 -1.84 4.44 3.79
N SER A 86 -1.19 5.21 4.65
CA SER A 86 -1.78 5.66 5.92
C SER A 86 -3.07 6.46 5.70
N SER A 87 -3.13 7.32 4.68
CA SER A 87 -4.36 8.06 4.34
C SER A 87 -5.53 7.16 3.89
N ARG A 88 -5.21 5.95 3.40
CA ARG A 88 -6.18 4.92 2.98
C ARG A 88 -6.50 3.89 4.08
N GLY A 89 -6.04 4.15 5.31
CA GLY A 89 -6.34 3.31 6.46
C GLY A 89 -5.48 2.05 6.56
N TYR A 90 -4.24 2.12 6.09
CA TYR A 90 -3.25 1.07 6.34
C TYR A 90 -2.36 1.46 7.52
N GLN A 91 -2.02 0.46 8.33
CA GLN A 91 -0.95 0.60 9.31
C GLN A 91 0.38 0.36 8.61
N VAL A 92 1.23 1.39 8.57
CA VAL A 92 2.51 1.37 7.85
C VAL A 92 3.65 1.16 8.83
N ASN A 93 4.60 0.31 8.44
CA ASN A 93 5.87 0.08 9.12
C ASN A 93 7.04 0.44 8.20
N TYR A 94 7.97 1.22 8.74
CA TYR A 94 9.18 1.71 8.08
C TYR A 94 10.42 0.90 8.47
#